data_AF-A0A7C9EEG4-F1
#
_entry.id   AF-A0A7C9EEG4-F1
#
_cell.length_a   1.000
_cell.length_b   1.000
_cell.length_c   1.000
_cell.angle_alpha   90.00
_cell.angle_beta   90.00
_cell.angle_gamma   90.00
#
_symmetry.space_group_name_H-M   'P 1'
#
loop_
_entity.id
_entity.type
_entity.pdbx_description
1 polymer ?
#
loop_
_entity_poly.entity_id
_entity_poly.type
_entity_poly.pdbx_seq_one_letter_code
_entity_poly.pdbx_strand_id
1 'polypeptide(L)'
;NSLAAKYPFWNRTHGADHFLVACHDWGPYTVTKHKELAMNTIKALCNSDLSEGIFQAGKDVSLPETTIRRPRKPLKNIGGGKKVSQRPILAFFAGNMHGRV
;
A
#
# COMPACT_ATOMS: atom_id res chain seq x y z
N ASN A 1 -2.39 -9.89 21.22
CA ASN A 1 -1.66 -8.79 20.55
C ASN A 1 -2.58 -8.21 19.48
N SER A 2 -3.38 -7.19 19.82
CA SER A 2 -4.32 -6.55 18.89
C SER A 2 -3.67 -5.31 18.25
N LEU A 3 -4.02 -4.99 17.00
CA LEU A 3 -3.59 -3.74 16.33
C LEU A 3 -3.87 -2.51 17.22
N ALA A 4 -4.99 -2.53 17.93
CA ALA A 4 -5.39 -1.51 18.88
C ALA A 4 -4.44 -1.30 20.06
N ALA A 5 -3.69 -2.33 20.49
CA ALA A 5 -2.69 -2.17 21.55
C ALA A 5 -1.51 -1.30 21.11
N LYS A 6 -1.20 -1.30 19.81
CA LYS A 6 -0.10 -0.50 19.23
C LYS A 6 -0.58 0.82 18.64
N TYR A 7 -1.81 0.85 18.12
CA TYR A 7 -2.41 2.01 17.46
C TYR A 7 -3.68 2.41 18.22
N PRO A 8 -3.58 3.34 19.20
CA PRO A 8 -4.69 3.65 20.11
C PRO A 8 -5.95 4.16 19.40
N PHE A 9 -5.80 4.80 18.25
CA PHE A 9 -6.91 5.30 17.44
C PHE A 9 -7.65 4.22 16.65
N TRP A 10 -7.08 3.01 16.53
CA TRP A 10 -7.71 1.91 15.79
C TRP A 10 -9.10 1.60 16.32
N ASN A 11 -9.26 1.48 17.65
CA ASN A 11 -10.54 1.16 18.27
C ASN A 11 -11.58 2.29 18.16
N ARG A 12 -11.18 3.53 17.87
CA ARG A 12 -12.13 4.65 17.74
C ARG A 12 -13.07 4.47 16.55
N THR A 13 -12.56 3.89 15.47
CA THR A 13 -13.26 3.76 14.18
C THR A 13 -13.21 2.35 13.63
N HIS A 14 -12.64 1.41 14.40
CA HIS A 14 -12.28 0.07 13.93
C HIS A 14 -11.42 0.11 12.65
N GLY A 15 -10.60 1.16 12.49
CA GLY A 15 -9.73 1.36 11.34
C GLY A 15 -10.36 2.12 10.16
N ALA A 16 -11.60 2.61 10.27
CA ALA A 16 -12.28 3.26 9.14
C ALA A 16 -11.64 4.57 8.66
N ASP A 17 -10.89 5.26 9.53
CA ASP A 17 -10.11 6.45 9.23
C ASP A 17 -8.60 6.16 9.03
N HIS A 18 -8.23 4.88 8.89
CA HIS A 18 -6.86 4.44 8.67
C HIS A 18 -6.65 3.93 7.24
N PHE A 19 -5.44 4.14 6.72
CA PHE A 19 -5.01 3.59 5.45
C PHE A 19 -4.27 2.27 5.62
N LEU A 20 -4.69 1.23 4.90
CA LEU A 20 -3.87 0.05 4.65
C LEU A 20 -3.07 0.29 3.37
N VAL A 21 -1.74 0.29 3.47
CA VAL A 21 -0.86 0.46 2.30
C VAL A 21 -0.13 -0.86 2.05
N ALA A 22 -0.39 -1.50 0.92
CA ALA A 22 0.23 -2.79 0.58
C ALA A 22 0.31 -2.99 -0.94
N CYS A 23 1.36 -3.68 -1.39
CA CYS A 23 1.56 -4.03 -2.80
C CYS A 23 2.01 -5.48 -2.92
N HIS A 24 1.97 -6.00 -4.16
CA HIS A 24 2.22 -7.40 -4.47
C HIS A 24 1.38 -8.35 -3.61
N ASP A 25 1.91 -9.54 -3.32
CA ASP A 25 1.22 -10.65 -2.67
C ASP A 25 0.68 -10.31 -1.28
N TRP A 26 1.30 -9.34 -0.59
CA TRP A 26 0.87 -8.89 0.74
C TRP A 26 -0.48 -8.18 0.73
N GLY A 27 -0.82 -7.48 -0.36
CA GLY A 27 -2.10 -6.80 -0.50
C GLY A 27 -3.26 -7.79 -0.41
N PRO A 28 -3.41 -8.70 -1.40
CA PRO A 28 -4.41 -9.76 -1.38
C PRO A 28 -4.32 -10.62 -0.11
N TYR A 29 -3.12 -11.08 0.27
CA TYR A 29 -2.97 -11.96 1.44
C TYR A 29 -3.56 -11.35 2.72
N THR A 30 -3.28 -10.07 2.98
CA THR A 30 -3.73 -9.39 4.21
C THR A 30 -5.25 -9.18 4.19
N VAL A 31 -5.80 -8.70 3.08
CA VAL A 31 -7.23 -8.36 2.99
C VAL A 31 -8.12 -9.60 2.96
N THR A 32 -7.67 -10.71 2.37
CA THR A 32 -8.45 -11.96 2.37
C THR A 32 -8.43 -12.65 3.73
N LYS A 33 -7.35 -12.50 4.52
CA LYS A 33 -7.24 -13.10 5.85
C LYS A 33 -7.90 -12.28 6.96
N HIS A 34 -8.07 -10.98 6.79
CA HIS A 34 -8.54 -10.08 7.84
C HIS A 34 -9.76 -9.26 7.40
N LYS A 35 -10.97 -9.81 7.61
CA LYS A 35 -12.24 -9.18 7.20
C LYS A 35 -12.46 -7.77 7.73
N GLU A 36 -12.23 -7.54 9.03
CA GLU A 36 -12.40 -6.20 9.64
C GLU A 36 -11.50 -5.17 8.97
N LEU A 37 -10.25 -5.54 8.71
CA LEU A 37 -9.28 -4.69 8.03
C LEU A 37 -9.70 -4.42 6.58
N ALA A 38 -10.16 -5.43 5.84
CA ALA A 38 -10.62 -5.27 4.46
C ALA A 38 -11.86 -4.36 4.33
N MET A 39 -12.79 -4.50 5.28
CA MET A 39 -14.07 -3.78 5.28
C MET A 39 -13.98 -2.37 5.85
N ASN A 40 -13.15 -2.12 6.85
CA ASN A 40 -13.12 -0.83 7.51
C ASN A 40 -12.06 0.09 6.91
N THR A 41 -10.83 -0.37 6.69
CA THR A 41 -9.74 0.51 6.24
C THR A 41 -9.93 1.04 4.81
N ILE A 42 -9.35 2.21 4.54
CA ILE A 42 -9.16 2.71 3.18
C ILE A 42 -7.91 2.04 2.62
N LYS A 43 -8.04 1.24 1.56
CA LYS A 43 -6.91 0.47 1.04
C LYS A 43 -6.21 1.26 -0.06
N ALA A 44 -4.91 1.48 0.08
CA ALA A 44 -4.02 1.94 -0.97
C ALA A 44 -3.25 0.72 -1.51
N LEU A 45 -3.77 0.13 -2.57
CA LEU A 45 -3.26 -1.13 -3.14
C LEU A 45 -2.66 -0.91 -4.52
N CYS A 46 -1.57 -1.62 -4.81
CA CYS A 46 -1.03 -1.64 -6.16
C CYS A 46 -1.84 -2.49 -7.14
N ASN A 47 -2.49 -3.56 -6.64
CA ASN A 47 -3.49 -4.27 -7.41
C ASN A 47 -4.87 -3.66 -7.15
N SER A 48 -5.45 -3.05 -8.19
CA SER A 48 -6.79 -2.47 -8.18
C SER A 48 -7.76 -3.21 -9.12
N ASP A 49 -7.48 -4.48 -9.41
CA ASP A 49 -8.38 -5.33 -10.18
C ASP A 49 -9.66 -5.62 -9.36
N LEU A 50 -10.80 -5.16 -9.89
CA LEU A 50 -12.11 -5.34 -9.26
C LEU A 50 -12.57 -6.81 -9.28
N SER A 51 -12.08 -7.61 -10.22
CA SER A 51 -12.46 -9.02 -10.38
C SER A 51 -11.94 -9.91 -9.24
N GLU A 52 -10.85 -9.49 -8.58
CA GLU A 52 -10.29 -10.20 -7.42
C GLU A 52 -11.09 -9.95 -6.13
N GLY A 53 -12.00 -8.95 -6.12
CA GLY A 53 -12.83 -8.62 -4.96
C GLY A 53 -12.06 -8.03 -3.76
N ILE A 54 -10.77 -7.71 -3.94
CA ILE A 54 -9.90 -7.13 -2.89
C ILE A 54 -9.90 -5.60 -2.90
N PHE A 55 -10.39 -4.98 -3.97
CA PHE A 55 -10.42 -3.53 -4.19
C PHE A 55 -11.85 -3.04 -4.37
N GLN A 56 -12.22 -1.95 -3.69
CA GLN A 56 -13.53 -1.34 -3.72
C GLN A 56 -13.46 0.06 -4.33
N ALA A 57 -13.96 0.19 -5.57
CA ALA A 57 -14.05 1.47 -6.26
C ALA A 57 -14.88 2.49 -5.44
N GLY A 58 -14.43 3.75 -5.43
CA GLY A 58 -15.06 4.83 -4.67
C GLY A 58 -14.68 4.88 -3.19
N LYS A 59 -14.02 3.84 -2.66
CA LYS A 59 -13.47 3.81 -1.30
C LYS A 59 -11.94 3.73 -1.30
N ASP A 60 -11.39 2.79 -2.07
CA ASP A 60 -9.97 2.49 -2.09
C ASP A 60 -9.21 3.32 -3.14
N VAL A 61 -7.89 3.41 -2.97
CA VAL A 61 -6.99 4.21 -3.81
C VAL A 61 -6.01 3.28 -4.54
N SER A 62 -5.91 3.42 -5.86
CA SER A 62 -4.88 2.72 -6.64
C SER A 62 -3.52 3.36 -6.36
N LEU A 63 -2.55 2.53 -6.00
CA LEU A 63 -1.17 2.93 -5.75
C LEU A 63 -0.31 2.54 -6.96
N PRO A 64 0.10 3.49 -7.82
CA PRO A 64 0.85 3.16 -9.02
C PRO A 64 2.26 2.64 -8.70
N GLU A 65 2.58 1.47 -9.23
CA GLU A 65 3.95 0.93 -9.24
C GLU A 65 4.75 1.50 -10.41
N THR A 66 6.06 1.63 -10.21
CA THR A 66 6.97 2.04 -11.28
C THR A 66 8.02 0.96 -11.53
N THR A 67 8.21 0.60 -12.79
CA THR A 67 9.24 -0.36 -13.18
C THR A 67 10.63 0.22 -12.92
N ILE A 68 11.41 -0.47 -12.10
CA ILE A 68 12.81 -0.13 -11.88
C ILE A 68 13.63 -0.50 -13.13
N ARG A 69 13.90 0.51 -13.97
CA ARG A 69 14.65 0.32 -15.24
C ARG A 69 16.08 -0.16 -15.06
N ARG A 70 16.70 0.10 -13.90
CA ARG A 70 18.07 -0.33 -13.59
C ARG A 70 18.09 -0.98 -12.20
N PRO A 71 17.82 -2.30 -12.10
CA PRO A 71 17.73 -2.99 -10.82
C PRO A 71 18.96 -2.83 -9.92
N ARG A 72 20.17 -2.78 -10.51
CA ARG A 72 21.43 -2.55 -9.79
C ARG A 72 21.61 -1.11 -9.27
N LYS A 73 20.78 -0.16 -9.72
CA LYS A 73 20.79 1.25 -9.31
C LYS A 73 19.33 1.75 -9.23
N PRO A 74 18.53 1.21 -8.29
CA PRO A 74 17.08 1.42 -8.27
C PRO A 74 16.70 2.89 -8.05
N LEU A 75 17.61 3.65 -7.42
CA LEU A 75 17.42 5.06 -7.17
C LEU A 75 17.78 5.98 -8.34
N LYS A 76 18.40 5.44 -9.39
CA LYS A 76 18.84 6.24 -10.54
C LYS A 76 17.63 6.77 -11.29
N ASN A 77 17.58 8.09 -11.47
CA ASN A 77 16.51 8.83 -12.17
C ASN A 77 15.13 8.80 -11.48
N ILE A 78 15.02 8.44 -10.19
CA ILE A 78 13.76 8.65 -9.46
C ILE A 78 13.34 10.12 -9.56
N GLY A 79 12.05 10.36 -9.80
CA GLY A 79 11.50 11.71 -9.93
C GLY A 79 12.07 12.45 -11.15
N GLY A 80 12.48 11.73 -12.19
CA GLY A 80 13.04 12.31 -13.41
C GLY A 80 14.40 12.98 -13.20
N GLY A 81 15.15 12.59 -12.16
CA GLY A 81 16.43 13.22 -11.81
C GLY A 81 16.29 14.50 -10.96
N LYS A 82 15.06 14.90 -10.59
CA LYS A 82 14.83 16.03 -9.66
C LYS A 82 15.29 15.68 -8.24
N LYS A 83 15.87 16.68 -7.56
CA LYS A 83 16.16 16.62 -6.12
C LYS A 83 14.87 16.38 -5.34
N VAL A 84 14.96 15.75 -4.17
CA VAL A 84 13.78 15.39 -3.34
C VAL A 84 12.86 16.59 -3.10
N SER A 85 13.42 17.77 -2.79
CA SER A 85 12.67 19.01 -2.56
C SER A 85 11.91 19.56 -3.78
N GLN A 86 12.21 19.07 -4.98
CA GLN A 86 11.60 19.52 -6.24
C GLN A 86 10.61 18.49 -6.81
N ARG A 87 10.37 17.39 -6.09
CA ARG A 87 9.46 16.34 -6.53
C ARG A 87 8.04 16.73 -6.13
N PRO A 88 7.11 16.86 -7.09
CA PRO A 88 5.71 17.21 -6.79
C PRO A 88 4.91 16.04 -6.22
N ILE A 89 5.47 14.82 -6.24
CA ILE A 89 4.82 13.59 -5.82
C ILE A 89 5.73 12.92 -4.77
N LEU A 90 5.14 12.60 -3.61
CA LEU A 90 5.78 11.77 -2.60
C LEU A 90 5.73 10.31 -3.08
N ALA A 91 6.91 9.70 -3.24
CA ALA A 91 7.04 8.28 -3.52
C ALA A 91 7.79 7.62 -2.37
N PHE A 92 7.30 6.49 -1.89
CA PHE A 92 8.01 5.64 -0.92
C PHE A 92 8.42 4.34 -1.60
N PHE A 93 9.54 3.78 -1.16
CA PHE A 93 9.98 2.45 -1.57
C PHE A 93 9.65 1.50 -0.45
N ALA A 94 8.79 0.53 -0.70
CA ALA A 94 8.53 -0.56 0.22
C ALA A 94 9.16 -1.85 -0.33
N GLY A 95 10.28 -2.27 0.28
CA GLY A 95 10.75 -3.66 0.23
C GLY A 95 11.92 -4.01 -0.70
N ASN A 96 12.44 -5.23 -0.46
CA ASN A 96 13.22 -6.03 -1.39
C ASN A 96 12.26 -6.79 -2.34
N MET A 97 12.78 -7.38 -3.43
CA MET A 97 12.06 -8.33 -4.28
C MET A 97 11.31 -9.33 -3.39
N HIS A 98 9.97 -9.24 -3.36
CA HIS A 98 9.00 -10.20 -2.81
C HIS A 98 9.46 -11.04 -1.60
N GLY A 99 8.81 -10.85 -0.44
CA GLY A 99 8.92 -11.79 0.68
C GLY A 99 8.46 -13.20 0.27
N ARG A 100 8.95 -14.25 0.95
CA ARG A 100 8.50 -15.62 0.70
C ARG A 100 6.99 -15.68 0.91
N VAL A 101 6.24 -15.98 -0.15
CA VAL A 101 4.80 -16.25 -0.11
C VAL A 101 4.57 -17.68 0.36
#